data_AF-A0A8S3JN82-F1
#
_entry.id   AF-A0A8S3JN82-F1
#
_cell.length_a   1.000
_cell.length_b   1.000
_cell.length_c   1.000
_cell.angle_alpha   90.00
_cell.angle_beta   90.00
_cell.angle_gamma   90.00
#
_symmetry.space_group_name_H-M   'P 1'
#
loop_
_entity.id
_entity.type
_entity.pdbx_description
1 polymer ?
#
loop_
_entity_poly.entity_id
_entity_poly.type
_entity_poly.pdbx_seq_one_letter_code
_entity_poly.pdbx_strand_id
1 'polypeptide(L)'
;FFFSICKFNLTFDLQSEITQQTLYLTGIGCASIVLSYFQVICWSFTAERQTKAIRQKLFQSILRKEIVYFDLHKTGELNTKLTDDVDKIHDGIGDKLGATAQFTASFLTGFTLGFVYGWKLALVILSIAPLLFVSAALFARLASGLTAMELKAYGRAGAVAEEVFSSIRTVLSYGGQEREEK
;
A
#
# COMPACT_ATOMS: atom_id res chain seq x y z
N PHE A 1 -24.02 -32.51 -49.34
CA PHE A 1 -22.93 -33.36 -48.81
C PHE A 1 -21.60 -32.61 -48.69
N PHE A 2 -21.12 -31.95 -49.75
CA PHE A 2 -19.87 -31.17 -49.77
C PHE A 2 -19.77 -30.03 -48.73
N PHE A 3 -20.87 -29.30 -48.50
CA PHE A 3 -20.93 -28.23 -47.49
C PHE A 3 -20.77 -28.75 -46.03
N SER A 4 -21.16 -30.00 -45.77
CA SER A 4 -21.01 -30.62 -44.45
C SER A 4 -19.56 -31.04 -44.17
N ILE A 5 -18.84 -31.49 -45.20
CA ILE A 5 -17.43 -31.90 -45.10
C ILE A 5 -16.51 -30.68 -44.88
N CYS A 6 -16.84 -29.54 -45.50
CA CYS A 6 -16.08 -28.30 -45.32
C CYS A 6 -16.27 -27.71 -43.91
N LYS A 7 -17.50 -27.75 -43.36
CA LYS A 7 -17.77 -27.35 -41.97
C LYS A 7 -17.07 -28.26 -40.96
N PHE A 8 -16.99 -29.56 -41.25
CA PHE A 8 -16.30 -30.54 -40.41
C PHE A 8 -14.78 -30.33 -40.40
N ASN A 9 -14.15 -30.09 -41.58
CA ASN A 9 -12.72 -29.77 -41.66
C ASN A 9 -12.38 -28.45 -40.94
N LEU A 10 -13.17 -27.40 -41.16
CA LEU A 10 -12.96 -26.10 -40.50
C LEU A 10 -13.12 -26.19 -38.97
N THR A 11 -14.07 -27.00 -38.50
CA THR A 11 -14.26 -27.24 -37.05
C THR A 11 -13.05 -28.02 -36.49
N PHE A 12 -12.52 -28.99 -37.22
CA PHE A 12 -11.35 -29.77 -36.77
C PHE A 12 -10.07 -28.91 -36.71
N ASP A 13 -9.86 -28.05 -37.71
CA ASP A 13 -8.72 -27.12 -37.77
C ASP A 13 -8.75 -26.09 -36.61
N LEU A 14 -9.91 -25.45 -36.41
CA LEU A 14 -10.13 -24.53 -35.28
C LEU A 14 -9.98 -25.21 -33.92
N GLN A 15 -10.48 -26.44 -33.75
CA GLN A 15 -10.32 -27.18 -32.51
C GLN A 15 -8.85 -27.51 -32.24
N SER A 16 -8.05 -27.79 -33.27
CA SER A 16 -6.62 -28.06 -33.11
C SER A 16 -5.81 -26.83 -32.68
N GLU A 17 -6.06 -25.67 -33.29
CA GLU A 17 -5.47 -24.38 -32.91
C GLU A 17 -5.86 -23.95 -31.48
N ILE A 18 -7.15 -24.08 -31.13
CA ILE A 18 -7.65 -23.78 -29.77
C ILE A 18 -7.03 -24.72 -28.75
N THR A 19 -6.88 -26.01 -29.06
CA THR A 19 -6.25 -26.98 -28.15
C THR A 19 -4.79 -26.62 -27.89
N GLN A 20 -4.06 -26.21 -28.94
CA GLN A 20 -2.66 -25.78 -28.81
C GLN A 20 -2.52 -24.50 -27.97
N GLN A 21 -3.36 -23.48 -28.20
CA GLN A 21 -3.35 -22.26 -27.38
C GLN A 21 -3.75 -22.53 -25.92
N THR A 22 -4.71 -23.44 -25.70
CA THR A 22 -5.15 -23.85 -24.36
C THR A 22 -4.01 -24.53 -23.58
N LEU A 23 -3.21 -25.37 -24.25
CA LEU A 23 -2.03 -25.99 -23.63
C LEU A 23 -0.98 -24.95 -23.23
N TYR A 24 -0.69 -23.96 -24.07
CA TYR A 24 0.23 -22.88 -23.72
C TYR A 24 -0.29 -22.02 -22.56
N LEU A 25 -1.57 -21.65 -22.57
CA LEU A 25 -2.17 -20.86 -21.49
C LEU A 25 -2.15 -21.62 -20.15
N THR A 26 -2.44 -22.92 -20.18
CA THR A 26 -2.39 -23.78 -19.01
C THR A 26 -0.97 -23.89 -18.45
N GLY A 27 0.03 -24.05 -19.33
CA GLY A 27 1.44 -24.08 -18.94
C GLY A 27 1.90 -22.78 -18.25
N ILE A 28 1.55 -21.63 -18.83
CA ILE A 28 1.86 -20.31 -18.25
C ILE A 28 1.11 -20.11 -16.92
N GLY A 29 -0.14 -20.56 -16.82
CA GLY A 29 -0.92 -20.49 -15.58
C GLY A 29 -0.31 -21.32 -14.45
N CYS A 30 0.08 -22.56 -14.73
CA CYS A 30 0.79 -23.39 -13.74
C CYS A 30 2.12 -22.76 -13.32
N ALA A 31 2.90 -22.24 -14.27
CA ALA A 31 4.16 -21.58 -13.98
C ALA A 31 3.98 -20.30 -13.14
N SER A 32 2.95 -19.49 -13.43
CA SER A 32 2.71 -18.23 -12.71
C SER A 32 2.30 -18.47 -11.26
N ILE A 33 1.52 -19.52 -10.97
CA ILE A 33 1.17 -19.90 -9.59
C ILE A 33 2.43 -20.27 -8.82
N VAL A 34 3.29 -21.11 -9.40
CA VAL A 34 4.53 -21.55 -8.76
C VAL A 34 5.46 -20.35 -8.52
N LEU A 35 5.71 -19.53 -9.54
CA LEU A 35 6.56 -18.33 -9.41
C LEU A 35 6.01 -17.34 -8.39
N SER A 36 4.70 -17.07 -8.40
CA SER A 36 4.08 -16.14 -7.45
C SER A 36 4.20 -16.66 -6.02
N TYR A 37 4.03 -17.96 -5.81
CA TYR A 37 4.18 -18.57 -4.50
C TYR A 37 5.62 -18.45 -3.99
N PHE A 38 6.61 -18.77 -4.82
CA PHE A 38 8.03 -18.60 -4.50
C PHE A 38 8.39 -17.14 -4.23
N GLN A 39 7.87 -16.22 -5.05
CA GLN A 39 8.10 -14.79 -4.87
C GLN A 39 7.64 -14.33 -3.49
N VAL A 40 6.40 -14.63 -3.10
CA VAL A 40 5.84 -14.23 -1.80
C VAL A 40 6.66 -14.82 -0.66
N ILE A 41 6.98 -16.11 -0.70
CA ILE A 41 7.78 -16.76 0.35
C ILE A 41 9.16 -16.13 0.49
N CYS A 42 9.85 -15.87 -0.62
CA CYS A 42 11.18 -15.25 -0.60
C CYS A 42 11.17 -13.86 0.03
N TRP A 43 10.17 -13.03 -0.32
CA TRP A 43 10.01 -11.70 0.26
C TRP A 43 9.66 -11.76 1.75
N SER A 44 8.68 -12.58 2.14
CA SER A 44 8.29 -12.75 3.54
C SER A 44 9.43 -13.27 4.40
N PHE A 45 10.19 -14.26 3.92
CA PHE A 45 11.33 -14.81 4.64
C PHE A 45 12.46 -13.79 4.82
N THR A 46 12.70 -12.96 3.80
CA THR A 46 13.68 -11.87 3.85
C THR A 46 13.26 -10.79 4.84
N ALA A 47 11.98 -10.38 4.82
CA ALA A 47 11.44 -9.38 5.73
C ALA A 47 11.54 -9.84 7.20
N GLU A 48 11.18 -11.09 7.50
CA GLU A 48 11.30 -11.68 8.84
C GLU A 48 12.75 -11.66 9.35
N ARG A 49 13.70 -12.11 8.52
CA ARG A 49 15.13 -12.11 8.87
C ARG A 49 15.66 -10.71 9.16
N GLN A 50 15.32 -9.74 8.31
CA GLN A 50 15.76 -8.36 8.48
C GLN A 50 15.13 -7.73 9.73
N THR A 51 13.84 -7.94 9.94
CA THR A 51 13.09 -7.42 11.11
C THR A 51 13.70 -7.94 12.41
N LYS A 52 14.00 -9.24 12.49
CA LYS A 52 14.66 -9.85 13.66
C LYS A 52 16.04 -9.25 13.92
N ALA A 53 16.85 -9.06 12.87
CA ALA A 53 18.18 -8.46 13.00
C ALA A 53 18.11 -7.00 13.46
N ILE A 54 17.15 -6.22 12.95
CA ILE A 54 16.90 -4.83 13.36
C ILE A 54 16.47 -4.80 14.83
N ARG A 55 15.51 -5.62 15.24
CA ARG A 55 15.01 -5.68 16.63
C ARG A 55 16.15 -5.99 17.61
N GLN A 56 17.03 -6.94 17.28
CA GLN A 56 18.19 -7.28 18.09
C GLN A 56 19.21 -6.13 18.21
N LYS A 57 19.56 -5.50 17.08
CA LYS A 57 20.50 -4.36 17.06
C LYS A 57 19.93 -3.15 17.80
N LEU A 58 18.64 -2.88 17.65
CA LEU A 58 17.96 -1.78 18.31
C LEU A 58 17.93 -2.00 19.82
N PHE A 59 17.56 -3.20 20.28
CA PHE A 59 17.60 -3.55 21.70
C PHE A 59 19.01 -3.42 22.29
N GLN A 60 20.03 -3.95 21.59
CA GLN A 60 21.43 -3.82 22.03
C GLN A 60 21.89 -2.35 22.08
N SER A 61 21.42 -1.52 21.16
CA SER A 61 21.77 -0.09 21.12
C SER A 61 21.09 0.69 22.24
N ILE A 62 19.84 0.34 22.59
CA ILE A 62 19.12 0.95 23.72
C ILE A 62 19.81 0.62 25.05
N LEU A 63 20.23 -0.64 25.25
CA LEU A 63 20.93 -1.05 26.48
C LEU A 63 22.28 -0.36 26.72
N ARG A 64 22.91 0.15 25.66
CA ARG A 64 24.20 0.87 25.75
C ARG A 64 24.04 2.38 25.98
N LYS A 65 22.81 2.91 26.04
CA LYS A 65 22.58 4.33 26.28
C LYS A 65 22.75 4.70 27.75
N GLU A 66 23.14 5.95 27.99
CA GLU A 66 23.32 6.53 29.32
C GLU A 66 22.01 6.70 30.09
N ILE A 67 22.09 6.74 31.42
CA ILE A 67 20.91 6.83 32.31
C ILE A 67 20.09 8.10 32.06
N VAL A 68 20.75 9.21 31.70
CA VAL A 68 20.11 10.51 31.39
C VAL A 68 19.14 10.40 30.21
N TYR A 69 19.42 9.50 29.25
CA TYR A 69 18.53 9.26 28.12
C TYR A 69 17.20 8.64 28.56
N PHE A 70 17.23 7.77 29.58
CA PHE A 70 16.04 7.12 30.14
C PHE A 70 15.23 8.04 31.05
N ASP A 71 15.85 9.04 31.68
CA ASP A 71 15.12 10.06 32.46
C ASP A 71 14.35 11.03 31.55
N LEU A 72 14.89 11.31 30.35
CA LEU A 72 14.25 12.18 29.36
C LEU A 72 13.12 11.50 28.57
N HIS A 73 13.19 10.18 28.39
CA HIS A 73 12.22 9.42 27.59
C HIS A 73 11.43 8.45 28.46
N LYS A 74 10.10 8.55 28.46
CA LYS A 74 9.23 7.62 29.18
C LYS A 74 9.48 6.19 28.68
N THR A 75 9.71 5.25 29.59
CA THR A 75 9.95 3.83 29.29
C THR A 75 8.85 3.22 28.41
N GLY A 76 7.60 3.66 28.57
CA GLY A 76 6.47 3.24 27.73
C GLY A 76 6.61 3.65 26.26
N GLU A 77 7.09 4.86 25.97
CA GLU A 77 7.30 5.33 24.60
C GLU A 77 8.42 4.53 23.91
N LEU A 78 9.48 4.19 24.64
CA LEU A 78 10.58 3.38 24.11
C LEU A 78 10.13 1.97 23.72
N ASN A 79 9.25 1.36 24.52
CA ASN A 79 8.71 0.04 24.22
C ASN A 79 7.77 0.06 23.00
N THR A 80 6.93 1.10 22.90
CA THR A 80 6.06 1.31 21.74
C THR A 80 6.91 1.53 20.48
N LYS A 81 7.95 2.37 20.51
CA LYS A 81 8.84 2.57 19.35
C LYS A 81 9.59 1.30 18.95
N LEU A 82 10.04 0.50 19.91
CA LEU A 82 10.72 -0.76 19.62
C LEU A 82 9.81 -1.78 18.92
N THR A 83 8.50 -1.71 19.16
CA THR A 83 7.52 -2.64 18.59
C THR A 83 6.91 -2.05 17.32
N ASP A 84 6.22 -0.91 17.42
CA ASP A 84 5.46 -0.31 16.34
C ASP A 84 6.34 0.12 15.17
N ASP A 85 7.51 0.73 15.41
CA ASP A 85 8.35 1.20 14.31
C ASP A 85 9.05 0.03 13.61
N VAL A 86 9.38 -1.03 14.35
CA VAL A 86 9.93 -2.27 13.77
C VAL A 86 8.87 -2.99 12.95
N ASP A 87 7.62 -3.01 13.41
CA ASP A 87 6.52 -3.65 12.70
C ASP A 87 6.13 -2.86 11.43
N LYS A 88 6.15 -1.52 11.47
CA LYS A 88 5.99 -0.69 10.24
C LYS A 88 7.10 -0.97 9.22
N ILE A 89 8.34 -1.17 9.69
CA ILE A 89 9.46 -1.53 8.82
C ILE A 89 9.24 -2.92 8.21
N HIS A 90 8.74 -3.88 8.99
CA HIS A 90 8.38 -5.21 8.50
C HIS A 90 7.33 -5.14 7.39
N ASP A 91 6.22 -4.43 7.62
CA ASP A 91 5.15 -4.24 6.63
C ASP A 91 5.67 -3.58 5.34
N GLY A 92 6.58 -2.61 5.49
CA GLY A 92 7.25 -1.96 4.37
C GLY A 92 8.09 -2.93 3.55
N ILE A 93 8.95 -3.72 4.19
CA ILE A 93 9.92 -4.60 3.52
C ILE A 93 9.26 -5.84 2.93
N GLY A 94 8.27 -6.41 3.61
CA GLY A 94 7.62 -7.65 3.19
C GLY A 94 6.72 -7.44 1.98
N ASP A 95 5.57 -6.82 2.20
CA ASP A 95 4.51 -6.78 1.19
C ASP A 95 4.66 -5.59 0.23
N LYS A 96 4.96 -4.40 0.76
CA LYS A 96 5.02 -3.18 -0.07
C LYS A 96 6.17 -3.16 -1.05
N LEU A 97 7.38 -3.58 -0.64
CA LEU A 97 8.52 -3.66 -1.57
C LEU A 97 8.31 -4.76 -2.62
N GLY A 98 7.80 -5.92 -2.23
CA GLY A 98 7.48 -7.01 -3.16
C GLY A 98 6.49 -6.59 -4.24
N ALA A 99 5.40 -5.94 -3.84
CA ALA A 99 4.39 -5.40 -4.75
C ALA A 99 4.96 -4.31 -5.67
N THR A 100 5.76 -3.38 -5.12
CA THR A 100 6.37 -2.30 -5.91
C THR A 100 7.32 -2.84 -6.98
N ALA A 101 8.14 -3.84 -6.63
CA ALA A 101 9.02 -4.51 -7.58
C ALA A 101 8.22 -5.22 -8.68
N GLN A 102 7.12 -5.90 -8.32
CA GLN A 102 6.22 -6.57 -9.28
C GLN A 102 5.58 -5.57 -10.25
N PHE A 103 5.02 -4.46 -9.75
CA PHE A 103 4.41 -3.44 -10.61
C PHE A 103 5.44 -2.78 -11.53
N THR A 104 6.66 -2.55 -11.04
CA THR A 104 7.74 -2.00 -11.85
C THR A 104 8.16 -2.97 -12.96
N ALA A 105 8.33 -4.26 -12.64
CA ALA A 105 8.66 -5.29 -13.62
C ALA A 105 7.55 -5.46 -14.67
N SER A 106 6.29 -5.49 -14.25
CA SER A 106 5.13 -5.56 -15.15
C SER A 106 5.04 -4.34 -16.04
N PHE A 107 5.30 -3.15 -15.51
CA PHE A 107 5.35 -1.92 -16.28
C PHE A 107 6.45 -1.96 -17.37
N LEU A 108 7.67 -2.37 -17.00
CA LEU A 108 8.78 -2.52 -17.96
C LEU A 108 8.50 -3.59 -19.02
N THR A 109 7.92 -4.71 -18.61
CA THR A 109 7.56 -5.81 -19.52
C THR A 109 6.46 -5.39 -20.49
N GLY A 110 5.41 -4.73 -20.00
CA GLY A 110 4.33 -4.20 -20.84
C GLY A 110 4.81 -3.11 -21.80
N PHE A 111 5.69 -2.22 -21.33
CA PHE A 111 6.30 -1.18 -22.17
C PHE A 111 7.14 -1.78 -23.28
N THR A 112 8.05 -2.72 -22.96
CA THR A 112 8.89 -3.38 -23.96
C THR A 112 8.07 -4.19 -24.97
N LEU A 113 7.08 -4.97 -24.54
CA LEU A 113 6.18 -5.71 -25.43
C LEU A 113 5.40 -4.76 -26.36
N GLY A 114 4.89 -3.65 -25.84
CA GLY A 114 4.17 -2.65 -26.63
C GLY A 114 5.00 -2.07 -27.78
N PHE A 115 6.28 -1.80 -27.53
CA PHE A 115 7.18 -1.30 -28.57
C PHE A 115 7.59 -2.35 -29.60
N VAL A 116 7.71 -3.62 -29.21
CA VAL A 116 8.11 -4.72 -30.11
C VAL A 116 7.02 -5.05 -31.13
N TYR A 117 5.75 -5.15 -30.72
CA TYR A 117 4.66 -5.54 -31.64
C TYR A 117 4.20 -4.43 -32.58
N GLY A 118 4.35 -3.16 -32.18
CA GLY A 118 3.87 -2.06 -33.01
C GLY A 118 4.23 -0.69 -32.47
N TRP A 119 5.44 -0.22 -32.79
CA TRP A 119 5.94 1.09 -32.36
C TRP A 119 5.01 2.26 -32.69
N LYS A 120 4.29 2.21 -33.82
CA LYS A 120 3.34 3.28 -34.23
C LYS A 120 2.09 3.34 -33.35
N LEU A 121 1.53 2.20 -32.95
CA LEU A 121 0.34 2.16 -32.09
C LEU A 121 0.70 2.52 -30.64
N ALA A 122 1.85 2.03 -30.15
CA ALA A 122 2.34 2.34 -28.82
C ALA A 122 2.59 3.85 -28.61
N LEU A 123 3.18 4.55 -29.59
CA LEU A 123 3.40 5.99 -29.53
C LEU A 123 2.10 6.80 -29.42
N VAL A 124 1.04 6.40 -30.12
CA VAL A 124 -0.27 7.09 -30.07
C VAL A 124 -0.87 7.00 -28.67
N ILE A 125 -0.86 5.81 -28.07
CA ILE A 125 -1.36 5.58 -26.71
C ILE A 125 -0.49 6.33 -25.69
N LEU A 126 0.83 6.30 -25.88
CA LEU A 126 1.77 7.01 -25.01
C LEU A 126 1.58 8.52 -25.04
N SER A 127 1.09 9.11 -26.14
CA SER A 127 0.78 10.55 -26.20
C SER A 127 -0.47 10.93 -25.39
N ILE A 128 -1.42 10.01 -25.22
CA ILE A 128 -2.66 10.25 -24.47
C ILE A 128 -2.45 9.98 -22.97
N ALA A 129 -1.56 9.04 -22.63
CA ALA A 129 -1.22 8.70 -21.25
C ALA A 129 -0.85 9.90 -20.34
N PRO A 130 0.03 10.85 -20.73
CA PRO A 130 0.38 11.99 -19.88
C PRO A 130 -0.80 12.95 -19.69
N LEU A 131 -1.69 13.09 -20.69
CA LEU A 131 -2.89 13.92 -20.56
C LEU A 131 -3.80 13.37 -19.44
N LEU A 132 -3.99 12.05 -19.40
CA LEU A 132 -4.76 11.37 -18.35
C LEU A 132 -4.06 11.44 -16.99
N PHE A 133 -2.73 11.31 -16.96
CA PHE A 133 -1.97 11.41 -15.73
C PHE A 133 -2.07 12.81 -15.11
N VAL A 134 -1.95 13.86 -15.93
CA VAL A 134 -2.06 15.26 -15.47
C VAL A 134 -3.46 15.56 -14.94
N SER A 135 -4.51 15.11 -15.63
CA SER A 135 -5.88 15.32 -15.15
C SER A 135 -6.12 14.60 -13.82
N ALA A 136 -5.74 13.32 -13.71
CA ALA A 136 -5.84 12.56 -12.46
C ALA A 136 -5.03 13.19 -11.31
N ALA A 137 -3.81 13.64 -11.58
CA ALA A 137 -2.96 14.30 -10.59
C ALA A 137 -3.57 15.61 -10.08
N LEU A 138 -4.18 16.40 -10.98
CA LEU A 138 -4.89 17.63 -10.60
C LEU A 138 -6.09 17.31 -9.70
N PHE A 139 -6.91 16.32 -10.06
CA PHE A 139 -8.04 15.88 -9.24
C PHE A 139 -7.59 15.39 -7.85
N ALA A 140 -6.52 14.59 -7.78
CA ALA A 140 -5.98 14.11 -6.50
C ALA A 140 -5.45 15.24 -5.61
N ARG A 141 -4.79 16.25 -6.20
CA ARG A 141 -4.30 17.44 -5.48
C ARG A 141 -5.44 18.29 -4.95
N LEU A 142 -6.51 18.46 -5.73
CA LEU A 142 -7.70 19.20 -5.30
C LEU A 142 -8.42 18.46 -4.17
N ALA A 143 -8.64 17.16 -4.31
CA ALA A 143 -9.30 16.35 -3.29
C ALA A 143 -8.54 16.38 -1.96
N SER A 144 -7.22 16.15 -1.99
CA SER A 144 -6.38 16.20 -0.78
C SER A 144 -6.34 17.59 -0.13
N GLY A 145 -6.33 18.65 -0.95
CA GLY A 145 -6.41 20.03 -0.45
C GLY A 145 -7.73 20.34 0.28
N LEU A 146 -8.86 19.89 -0.28
CA LEU A 146 -10.18 20.04 0.34
C LEU A 146 -10.27 19.29 1.67
N THR A 147 -9.85 18.02 1.68
CA THR A 147 -9.85 17.20 2.92
C THR A 147 -8.97 17.83 4.01
N ALA A 148 -7.81 18.39 3.66
CA ALA A 148 -6.95 19.08 4.63
C ALA A 148 -7.61 20.34 5.22
N MET A 149 -8.36 21.07 4.39
CA MET A 149 -9.09 22.27 4.84
C MET A 149 -10.28 21.90 5.74
N GLU A 150 -11.02 20.85 5.40
CA GLU A 150 -12.10 20.31 6.22
C GLU A 150 -11.57 19.87 7.60
N LEU A 151 -10.50 19.07 7.64
CA LEU A 151 -9.90 18.62 8.90
C LEU A 151 -9.47 19.80 9.78
N LYS A 152 -8.96 20.88 9.18
CA LYS A 152 -8.56 22.10 9.90
C LYS A 152 -9.76 22.87 10.46
N ALA A 153 -10.89 22.89 9.75
CA ALA A 153 -12.12 23.50 10.23
C ALA A 153 -12.72 22.69 11.40
N TYR A 154 -12.79 21.37 11.25
CA TYR A 154 -13.21 20.45 12.31
C TYR A 154 -12.32 20.55 13.55
N GLY A 155 -10.99 20.63 13.38
CA GLY A 155 -10.05 20.80 14.49
C GLY A 155 -10.26 22.10 15.26
N ARG A 156 -10.59 23.21 14.58
CA ARG A 156 -10.92 24.48 15.26
C ARG A 156 -12.24 24.39 16.04
N ALA A 157 -13.27 23.79 15.46
CA ALA A 157 -14.54 23.59 16.16
C ALA A 157 -14.37 22.67 17.39
N GLY A 158 -13.58 21.60 17.25
CA GLY A 158 -13.20 20.71 18.35
C GLY A 158 -12.46 21.43 19.47
N ALA A 159 -11.49 22.28 19.14
CA ALA A 159 -10.74 23.07 20.12
C ALA A 159 -11.64 24.04 20.91
N VAL A 160 -12.59 24.71 20.24
CA VAL A 160 -13.56 25.60 20.91
C VAL A 160 -14.48 24.80 21.83
N ALA A 161 -14.95 23.62 21.40
CA ALA A 161 -15.76 22.75 22.25
C ALA A 161 -14.97 22.24 23.47
N GLU A 162 -13.70 21.89 23.28
CA GLU A 162 -12.80 21.46 24.36
C GLU A 162 -12.51 22.59 25.35
N GLU A 163 -12.37 23.83 24.88
CA GLU A 163 -12.24 25.02 25.73
C GLU A 163 -13.50 25.25 26.59
N VAL A 164 -14.70 25.09 26.01
CA VAL A 164 -15.97 25.17 26.74
C VAL A 164 -16.10 24.05 27.78
N PHE A 165 -15.73 22.81 27.45
CA PHE A 165 -15.75 21.72 28.42
C PHE A 165 -14.70 21.89 29.54
N SER A 166 -13.53 22.42 29.20
CA SER A 166 -12.47 22.72 30.17
C SER A 166 -12.91 23.80 31.17
N SER A 167 -13.56 24.86 30.67
CA SER A 167 -14.11 25.94 31.49
C SER A 167 -15.36 25.53 32.30
N ILE A 168 -16.13 24.53 31.85
CA ILE A 168 -17.23 23.95 32.62
C ILE A 168 -16.74 23.31 33.93
N ARG A 169 -15.55 22.69 33.92
CA ARG A 169 -14.92 22.15 35.13
C ARG A 169 -14.55 23.26 36.12
N THR A 170 -14.14 24.42 35.61
CA THR A 170 -13.84 25.60 36.42
C THR A 170 -15.11 26.21 37.02
N VAL A 171 -16.20 26.30 36.24
CA VAL A 171 -17.51 26.79 36.71
C VAL A 171 -18.11 25.85 37.77
N LEU A 172 -18.01 24.53 37.58
CA LEU A 172 -18.42 23.54 38.60
C LEU A 172 -17.56 23.63 39.88
N SER A 173 -16.26 23.92 39.76
CA SER A 173 -15.39 24.10 40.93
C SER A 173 -15.59 25.42 41.68
N TYR A 174 -16.20 26.44 41.04
CA TYR A 174 -16.43 27.76 41.63
C TYR A 174 -17.89 28.05 42.02
N GLY A 175 -18.85 27.13 41.77
CA GLY A 175 -20.28 27.51 41.81
C GLY A 175 -21.28 26.48 42.33
N GLY A 176 -20.88 25.46 43.10
CA GLY A 176 -21.80 24.34 43.37
C GLY A 176 -21.98 23.80 44.80
N GLN A 177 -21.27 24.27 45.84
CA GLN A 177 -21.35 23.54 47.13
C GLN A 177 -21.38 24.32 48.45
N GLU A 178 -21.45 25.65 48.50
CA GLU A 178 -21.47 26.37 49.80
C GLU A 178 -22.47 27.53 49.92
N ARG A 179 -23.52 27.59 49.10
CA ARG A 179 -24.52 28.68 49.23
C ARG A 179 -25.98 28.27 49.35
N GLU A 180 -26.25 26.98 49.53
CA GLU A 180 -27.57 26.45 49.95
C GLU A 180 -27.59 25.95 51.41
N GLU A 181 -26.70 26.46 52.26
CA GLU A 181 -26.91 26.48 53.72
C GLU A 181 -27.00 27.93 54.19
N LYS A 182 -28.14 28.58 53.93
CA LYS A 182 -28.75 29.62 54.77
C LYS A 182 -30.12 30.03 54.27
#